data_AF-A0ABD0QEJ2-F1
#
_entry.id   AF-A0ABD0QEJ2-F1
#
_cell.length_a   1.000
_cell.length_b   1.000
_cell.length_c   1.000
_cell.angle_alpha   90.00
_cell.angle_beta   90.00
_cell.angle_gamma   90.00
#
_symmetry.space_group_name_H-M   'P 1'
#
loop_
_entity.id
_entity.type
_entity.pdbx_description
1 polymer ?
#
loop_
_entity_poly.entity_id
_entity_poly.type
_entity_poly.pdbx_seq_one_letter_code
_entity_poly.pdbx_strand_id
1 'polypeptide(L)' 'GCTSCIVSVGGQIPNNLAMPLHLNGVKILGTSPLQIDRAEERSVFSSILDDLGVGQAPWRALSSL' A
#
# COMPACT_ATOMS: atom_id res chain seq x y z
N GLY A 1 13.43 23.84 2.44
CA GLY A 1 12.31 22.90 2.26
C GLY A 1 12.63 21.61 3.00
N CYS A 2 11.61 20.85 3.42
CA CYS A 2 11.80 19.53 4.03
C CYS A 2 12.40 18.55 3.02
N THR A 3 13.37 17.74 3.45
CA THR A 3 14.10 16.78 2.60
C THR A 3 13.46 15.40 2.54
N SER A 4 12.58 15.07 3.48
CA SER A 4 11.94 13.76 3.60
C SER A 4 10.69 13.79 4.49
N CYS A 5 9.83 12.77 4.37
CA CYS A 5 8.57 12.66 5.11
C CYS A 5 8.38 11.24 5.70
N ILE A 6 7.73 11.15 6.86
CA ILE A 6 7.26 9.90 7.47
C ILE A 6 5.73 9.92 7.44
N VAL A 7 5.13 8.87 6.88
CA VAL A 7 3.66 8.75 6.72
C VAL A 7 3.04 7.66 7.61
N SER A 8 3.86 6.82 8.24
CA SER A 8 3.44 5.58 8.91
C SER A 8 2.88 5.75 10.33
N VAL A 9 2.87 6.97 10.89
CA VAL A 9 2.50 7.21 12.31
C VAL A 9 1.22 8.03 12.49
N GLY A 10 0.59 8.49 11.40
CA GLY A 10 -0.62 9.33 11.47
C GLY A 10 -1.89 8.62 10.99
N GLY A 11 -1.89 7.30 10.89
CA GLY A 11 -3.05 6.50 10.44
C GLY A 11 -3.30 6.60 8.93
N GLN A 12 -4.55 6.38 8.51
CA GLN A 12 -4.87 6.24 7.08
C GLN A 12 -4.77 7.52 6.26
N ILE A 13 -4.98 8.69 6.87
CA ILE A 13 -4.89 9.95 6.13
C ILE A 13 -3.50 10.14 5.50
N PRO A 14 -2.38 10.08 6.25
CA PRO A 14 -1.05 10.15 5.64
C PRO A 14 -0.67 8.90 4.86
N ASN A 15 -1.16 7.70 5.22
CA ASN A 15 -0.84 6.48 4.49
C ASN A 15 -1.35 6.53 3.04
N ASN A 16 -2.60 7.00 2.84
CA ASN A 16 -3.20 7.20 1.52
C ASN A 16 -2.46 8.26 0.68
N LEU A 17 -1.69 9.15 1.30
CA LEU A 17 -0.90 10.17 0.61
C LEU A 17 0.50 9.67 0.22
N ALA A 18 0.93 8.49 0.67
CA ALA A 18 2.28 7.97 0.42
C ALA A 18 2.62 7.92 -1.09
N MET A 19 1.74 7.32 -1.90
CA MET A 19 1.92 7.21 -3.36
C MET A 19 1.84 8.57 -4.07
N PRO A 20 0.82 9.41 -3.84
CA PRO A 20 0.79 10.77 -4.40
C PRO A 20 2.03 11.60 -4.09
N LEU A 21 2.50 11.58 -2.83
CA LEU A 21 3.71 12.30 -2.42
C LEU A 21 4.96 11.76 -3.12
N HIS A 22 5.08 10.44 -3.21
CA HIS A 22 6.19 9.78 -3.90
C HIS A 22 6.26 10.18 -5.39
N LEU A 23 5.13 10.16 -6.09
CA LEU A 23 5.02 10.54 -7.49
C LEU A 23 5.33 12.03 -7.72
N ASN A 24 5.16 12.88 -6.70
CA ASN A 24 5.54 14.28 -6.72
C ASN A 24 6.97 14.55 -6.20
N GLY A 25 7.80 13.51 -6.06
CA GLY A 25 9.22 13.64 -5.74
C GLY A 25 9.52 13.78 -4.24
N VAL A 26 8.54 13.58 -3.35
CA VAL A 26 8.79 13.58 -1.91
C VAL A 26 9.45 12.27 -1.51
N LYS A 27 10.59 12.37 -0.82
CA LYS A 27 11.27 11.19 -0.25
C LYS A 27 10.53 10.69 0.99
N ILE A 28 9.79 9.60 0.83
CA ILE A 28 9.17 8.88 1.95
C ILE A 28 10.22 8.02 2.64
N LEU A 29 10.27 8.09 3.97
CA LEU A 29 11.15 7.26 4.81
C LEU A 29 10.40 6.02 5.32
N GLY A 30 11.14 4.91 5.46
CA GLY A 30 10.58 3.64 5.92
C GLY A 30 10.11 2.77 4.76
N THR A 31 8.97 2.11 4.91
CA THR A 31 8.38 1.24 3.89
C THR A 31 8.12 2.03 2.61
N SER A 32 8.55 1.47 1.47
CA SER A 32 8.35 2.11 0.17
C SER A 32 6.86 2.31 -0.11
N PRO A 33 6.45 3.48 -0.65
CA PRO A 33 5.08 3.75 -1.08
C PRO A 33 4.50 2.67 -2.00
N LEU A 34 5.32 2.09 -2.89
CA LEU A 34 4.88 1.01 -3.78
C LEU A 34 4.56 -0.27 -2.99
N GLN A 35 5.27 -0.54 -1.89
CA GLN A 35 5.01 -1.72 -1.07
C GLN A 35 3.79 -1.52 -0.17
N ILE A 36 3.53 -0.28 0.27
CA ILE A 36 2.28 0.08 0.95
C ILE A 36 1.10 -0.18 0.02
N ASP A 37 1.15 0.35 -1.21
CA ASP A 37 0.11 0.18 -2.22
C ASP A 37 -0.16 -1.30 -2.54
N ARG A 38 0.90 -2.09 -2.74
CA ARG A 38 0.79 -3.55 -2.95
C ARG A 38 0.13 -4.29 -1.79
N ALA A 39 0.31 -3.82 -0.56
CA ALA A 39 -0.29 -4.43 0.62
C ALA A 39 -1.76 -4.01 0.81
N GLU A 40 -2.13 -2.80 0.36
CA GLU A 40 -3.50 -2.29 0.47
C GLU A 40 -4.41 -2.75 -0.68
N GLU A 41 -3.85 -3.05 -1.86
CA GLU A 41 -4.62 -3.61 -2.97
C GLU A 41 -4.90 -5.11 -2.74
N ARG A 42 -6.19 -5.46 -2.66
CA ARG A 42 -6.63 -6.79 -2.22
C ARG A 42 -6.17 -7.91 -3.17
N SER A 43 -6.22 -7.70 -4.48
CA SER A 43 -5.85 -8.75 -5.45
C SER A 43 -4.34 -9.04 -5.43
N VAL A 44 -3.50 -8.02 -5.30
CA VAL A 44 -2.05 -8.09 -5.20
C VAL A 44 -1.64 -8.65 -3.86
N PHE A 45 -2.27 -8.22 -2.76
CA PHE A 45 -1.99 -8.79 -1.45
C PHE A 45 -2.38 -10.28 -1.41
N SER A 46 -3.52 -10.65 -1.99
CA SER A 46 -3.94 -12.05 -2.13
C SER A 46 -2.90 -12.88 -2.88
N SER A 47 -2.39 -12.41 -4.02
CA SER A 47 -1.39 -13.17 -4.78
C SER A 47 -0.05 -13.29 -4.04
N ILE A 48 0.35 -12.27 -3.27
CA ILE A 48 1.54 -12.34 -2.41
C ILE A 48 1.38 -13.42 -1.33
N LEU A 49 0.19 -13.56 -0.73
CA LEU A 49 -0.08 -14.62 0.24
C LEU A 49 -0.02 -16.01 -0.40
N ASP A 50 -0.56 -16.14 -1.62
CA ASP A 50 -0.51 -17.40 -2.37
C ASP A 50 0.94 -17.79 -2.71
N ASP A 51 1.76 -16.84 -3.18
CA ASP A 51 3.19 -17.05 -3.49
C ASP A 51 3.99 -17.49 -2.24
N LEU A 52 3.62 -16.99 -1.06
CA LEU A 52 4.25 -17.33 0.21
C LEU A 52 3.67 -18.62 0.85
N GLY A 53 2.62 -19.19 0.28
CA GLY A 53 1.91 -20.34 0.87
C GLY A 53 1.20 -20.02 2.19
N VAL A 54 0.82 -18.75 2.41
CA VAL A 54 0.11 -18.31 3.60
C VAL A 54 -1.40 -18.43 3.37
N GLY A 55 -2.08 -19.15 4.26
CA GLY A 55 -3.53 -19.32 4.17
C GLY A 55 -4.30 -18.00 4.32
N GLN A 56 -5.34 -17.84 3.50
CA GLN A 56 -6.23 -16.66 3.51
C GLN A 56 -7.70 -17.07 3.37
N ALA A 57 -8.60 -16.22 3.86
CA ALA A 57 -10.04 -16.46 3.73
C ALA A 57 -10.47 -16.38 2.24
N PRO A 58 -11.31 -17.32 1.74
CA PRO A 58 -11.83 -17.25 0.37
C PRO A 58 -12.56 -15.94 0.12
N TRP A 59 -12.31 -15.33 -1.04
CA TRP A 59 -12.92 -14.06 -1.42
C TRP A 59 -13.09 -13.97 -2.93
N ARG A 60 -13.93 -13.03 -3.39
CA ARG A 60 -14.11 -12.72 -4.81
C ARG A 60 -14.59 -11.27 -4.97
N ALA A 61 -14.06 -10.55 -5.96
CA ALA A 61 -14.63 -9.27 -6.38
C ALA A 61 -15.94 -9.50 -7.15
N LEU A 62 -17.02 -8.83 -6.74
CA LEU A 62 -18.31 -8.88 -7.42
C LEU A 62 -18.55 -7.54 -8.11
N SER A 63 -18.93 -7.58 -9.39
CA SER A 63 -19.41 -6.42 -10.13
C SER A 63 -20.73 -6.76 -10.81
N SER A 64 -21.77 -5.99 -10.54
CA SER A 64 -22.98 -5.97 -11.37
C SER A 64 -22.71 -5.04 -12.56
N LEU A 65 -22.73 -5.61 -13.77
CA LEU A 65 -22.82 -4.83 -15.02
C LEU A 65 -24.18 -4.13 -15.09
#